data_AF-A0A417CIA0-F1
#
_entry.id   AF-A0A417CIA0-F1
#
_cell.length_a   1.000
_cell.length_b   1.000
_cell.length_c   1.000
_cell.angle_alpha   90.00
_cell.angle_beta   90.00
_cell.angle_gamma   90.00
#
_symmetry.space_group_name_H-M   'P 1'
#
loop_
_entity.id
_entity.type
_entity.pdbx_description
1 polymer ?
#
loop_
_entity_poly.entity_id
_entity_poly.type
_entity_poly.pdbx_seq_one_letter_code
_entity_poly.pdbx_strand_id
1 'polypeptide(L)'
;MSSDDKQNDWSQDPSLSGIDFARLQALQQMASQSRGKSQAEMMPFLLSLMQGNQGGAQFSASEADLIISAIKAGKSKQEAAKIDQMVRLFRSAASGKKR
;
A
#
# COMPACT_ATOMS: atom_id res chain seq x y z
N MET A 1 -2.64 22.60 16.00
CA MET A 1 -2.03 21.29 16.25
C MET A 1 -3.13 20.24 16.26
N SER A 2 -3.10 19.24 15.38
CA SER A 2 -3.90 18.02 15.53
C SER A 2 -2.95 16.85 15.72
N SER A 3 -2.71 16.52 16.98
CA SER A 3 -2.10 15.29 17.43
C SER A 3 -3.19 14.23 17.57
N ASP A 4 -3.53 13.54 16.48
CA ASP A 4 -4.20 12.23 16.54
C ASP A 4 -3.89 11.44 15.27
N ASP A 5 -2.60 11.37 14.93
CA ASP A 5 -2.09 10.40 13.97
C ASP A 5 -1.22 9.44 14.78
N LYS A 6 -1.87 8.51 15.51
CA LYS A 6 -1.22 7.21 15.74
C LYS A 6 -1.07 6.59 14.35
N GLN A 7 -0.04 7.02 13.61
CA GLN A 7 0.36 6.35 12.38
C GLN A 7 0.80 4.98 12.80
N ASN A 8 -0.13 4.03 12.68
CA ASN A 8 0.22 2.63 12.77
C ASN A 8 1.28 2.41 11.69
N ASP A 9 2.50 2.13 12.14
CA ASP A 9 3.62 1.81 11.29
C ASP A 9 3.34 0.46 10.64
N TRP A 10 2.52 0.48 9.60
CA TRP A 10 2.22 -0.70 8.78
C TRP A 10 3.50 -1.33 8.23
N SER A 11 4.60 -0.57 8.13
CA SER A 11 5.96 -1.05 7.82
C SER A 11 6.58 -1.95 8.91
N GLN A 12 6.01 -1.97 10.11
CA GLN A 12 6.35 -2.87 11.22
C GLN A 12 5.29 -3.97 11.39
N ASP A 13 4.29 -4.04 10.51
CA ASP A 13 3.26 -5.05 10.62
C ASP A 13 3.86 -6.45 10.40
N PRO A 14 3.58 -7.42 11.29
CA PRO A 14 4.13 -8.78 11.18
C PRO A 14 3.65 -9.50 9.92
N SER A 15 2.56 -9.07 9.28
CA SER A 15 2.12 -9.63 8.00
C SER A 15 3.11 -9.35 6.87
N LEU A 16 3.99 -8.34 7.02
CA LEU A 16 5.03 -8.03 6.04
C LEU A 16 6.26 -8.95 6.15
N SER A 17 6.35 -9.83 7.16
CA SER A 17 7.48 -10.75 7.33
C SER A 17 7.68 -11.72 6.16
N GLY A 18 6.66 -11.90 5.30
CA GLY A 18 6.76 -12.71 4.07
C GLY A 18 7.31 -11.97 2.85
N ILE A 19 7.65 -10.69 2.95
CA ILE A 19 8.14 -9.87 1.84
C ILE A 19 9.66 -9.88 1.81
N ASP A 20 10.23 -10.01 0.61
CA ASP A 20 11.67 -10.04 0.40
C ASP A 20 12.36 -8.74 0.88
N PHE A 21 13.62 -8.82 1.31
CA PHE A 21 14.34 -7.68 1.89
C PHE A 21 14.43 -6.49 0.92
N ALA A 22 14.68 -6.75 -0.37
CA ALA A 22 14.73 -5.69 -1.39
C ALA A 22 13.39 -4.95 -1.53
N ARG A 23 12.28 -5.69 -1.45
CA ARG A 23 10.92 -5.13 -1.53
C ARG A 23 10.55 -4.40 -0.24
N LEU A 24 10.92 -4.94 0.92
CA LEU A 24 10.79 -4.25 2.21
C LEU A 24 11.54 -2.93 2.22
N GLN A 25 12.73 -2.87 1.61
CA GLN A 25 13.50 -1.63 1.52
C GLN A 25 12.77 -0.58 0.65
N ALA A 26 12.29 -0.96 -0.53
CA ALA A 26 11.48 -0.08 -1.39
C ALA A 26 10.22 0.40 -0.67
N LEU A 27 9.60 -0.49 0.09
CA LEU A 27 8.41 -0.24 0.88
C LEU A 27 8.66 0.70 2.06
N GLN A 28 9.78 0.58 2.76
CA GLN A 28 10.21 1.52 3.80
C GLN A 28 10.47 2.92 3.24
N GLN A 29 11.08 3.02 2.07
CA GLN A 29 11.31 4.29 1.38
C GLN A 29 9.99 4.98 1.08
N MET A 30 9.02 4.22 0.55
CA MET A 30 7.68 4.75 0.25
C MET A 30 6.88 5.05 1.51
N ALA A 31 6.96 4.20 2.54
CA ALA A 31 6.36 4.45 3.84
C ALA A 31 6.87 5.76 4.44
N SER A 32 8.18 6.01 4.35
CA SER A 32 8.80 7.25 4.82
C SER A 32 8.35 8.47 4.03
N GLN A 33 8.08 8.33 2.73
CA GLN A 33 7.50 9.40 1.92
C GLN A 33 6.01 9.62 2.22
N SER A 34 5.29 8.58 2.62
CA SER A 34 3.87 8.62 2.95
C SER A 34 3.58 9.01 4.41
N ARG A 35 4.56 8.88 5.30
CA ARG A 35 4.46 9.27 6.72
C ARG A 35 4.15 10.76 6.82
N GLY A 36 3.10 11.09 7.56
CA GLY A 36 2.63 12.47 7.72
C GLY A 36 1.80 13.02 6.56
N LYS A 37 1.54 12.24 5.50
CA LYS A 37 0.79 12.68 4.33
C LYS A 37 -0.64 12.13 4.30
N SER A 38 -1.56 12.96 3.80
CA SER A 38 -2.97 12.63 3.63
C SER A 38 -3.19 11.46 2.66
N GLN A 39 -4.31 10.76 2.81
CA GLN A 39 -4.71 9.62 1.98
C GLN A 39 -4.56 9.86 0.45
N ALA A 40 -4.83 11.08 -0.02
CA ALA A 40 -4.69 11.46 -1.43
C ALA A 40 -3.23 11.40 -1.92
N GLU A 41 -2.28 11.69 -1.04
CA GLU A 41 -0.85 11.63 -1.34
C GLU A 41 -0.30 10.18 -1.31
N MET A 42 -1.02 9.24 -0.67
CA MET A 42 -0.68 7.81 -0.72
C MET A 42 -1.24 7.11 -1.97
N MET A 43 -2.15 7.75 -2.71
CA MET A 43 -2.71 7.19 -3.95
C MET A 43 -1.66 6.83 -4.99
N PRO A 44 -0.68 7.70 -5.33
CA PRO A 44 0.35 7.35 -6.29
C PRO A 44 1.10 6.09 -5.86
N PHE A 45 1.37 5.90 -4.55
CA PHE A 45 2.02 4.71 -3.98
C PHE A 45 1.19 3.42 -4.10
N LEU A 46 -0.11 3.47 -3.77
CA LEU A 46 -0.97 2.29 -3.89
C LEU A 46 -1.11 1.86 -5.35
N LEU A 47 -1.32 2.82 -6.26
CA LEU A 47 -1.42 2.57 -7.69
C LEU A 47 -0.16 1.86 -8.20
N SER A 48 0.96 2.42 -7.79
CA SER A 48 2.29 1.94 -7.95
C SER A 48 2.50 0.47 -7.52
N LEU A 49 2.13 0.11 -6.28
CA LEU A 49 2.18 -1.27 -5.80
C LEU A 49 1.36 -2.21 -6.68
N MET A 50 0.18 -1.77 -7.12
CA MET A 50 -0.72 -2.59 -7.93
C MET A 50 -0.27 -2.73 -9.39
N GLN A 51 0.47 -1.75 -9.92
CA GLN A 51 1.11 -1.87 -11.23
C GLN A 51 2.27 -2.87 -11.21
N GLY A 52 2.76 -3.25 -10.03
CA GLY A 52 3.95 -4.09 -9.88
C GLY A 52 5.22 -3.44 -10.43
N ASN A 53 5.25 -2.11 -10.63
CA ASN A 53 6.39 -1.41 -11.22
C ASN A 53 6.85 -0.27 -10.32
N GLN A 54 7.56 -0.61 -9.23
CA GLN A 54 8.00 0.35 -8.21
C GLN A 54 9.50 0.58 -8.22
N GLY A 55 9.97 1.52 -9.03
CA GLY A 55 11.37 1.95 -9.00
C GLY A 55 12.37 0.80 -9.18
N GLY A 56 11.97 -0.29 -9.86
CA GLY A 56 12.77 -1.51 -10.03
C GLY A 56 12.33 -2.72 -9.20
N ALA A 57 11.46 -2.55 -8.20
CA ALA A 57 10.89 -3.65 -7.41
C ALA A 57 9.52 -4.08 -7.95
N GLN A 58 9.42 -5.34 -8.36
CA GLN A 58 8.16 -5.96 -8.78
C GLN A 58 7.52 -6.68 -7.58
N PHE A 59 6.39 -6.15 -7.11
CA PHE A 59 5.59 -6.77 -6.06
C PHE A 59 4.67 -7.82 -6.69
N SER A 60 4.63 -8.99 -6.08
CA SER A 60 3.68 -10.04 -6.44
C SER A 60 2.29 -9.68 -5.95
N ALA A 61 1.24 -10.25 -6.56
CA ALA A 61 -0.13 -10.04 -6.11
C ALA A 61 -0.32 -10.36 -4.61
N SER A 62 0.33 -11.43 -4.12
CA SER A 62 0.31 -11.81 -2.70
C SER A 62 0.97 -10.77 -1.80
N GLU A 63 2.10 -10.21 -2.23
CA GLU A 63 2.83 -9.20 -1.44
C GLU A 63 2.05 -7.89 -1.40
N ALA A 64 1.52 -7.45 -2.54
CA ALA A 64 0.63 -6.29 -2.58
C ALA A 64 -0.56 -6.46 -1.61
N ASP A 65 -1.16 -7.65 -1.54
CA ASP A 65 -2.26 -7.94 -0.62
C ASP A 65 -1.84 -7.86 0.85
N LEU A 66 -0.66 -8.40 1.21
CA LEU A 66 -0.09 -8.28 2.57
C LEU A 66 0.11 -6.81 2.95
N ILE A 67 0.66 -6.01 2.04
CA ILE A 67 0.93 -4.59 2.25
C ILE A 67 -0.37 -3.81 2.42
N ILE A 68 -1.34 -4.05 1.53
CA ILE A 68 -2.66 -3.43 1.61
C ILE A 68 -3.34 -3.81 2.93
N SER A 69 -3.20 -5.06 3.39
CA SER A 69 -3.74 -5.51 4.67
C SER A 69 -3.10 -4.78 5.85
N ALA A 70 -1.76 -4.68 5.89
CA ALA A 70 -1.02 -3.95 6.92
C ALA A 70 -1.41 -2.46 6.98
N ILE A 71 -1.54 -1.82 5.82
CA ILE A 71 -1.98 -0.43 5.73
C ILE A 71 -3.42 -0.30 6.24
N LYS A 72 -4.33 -1.19 5.81
CA LYS A 72 -5.74 -1.17 6.25
C LYS A 72 -5.89 -1.39 7.75
N ALA A 73 -5.11 -2.29 8.34
CA ALA A 73 -5.12 -2.59 9.77
C ALA A 73 -4.78 -1.36 10.62
N GLY A 74 -3.95 -0.47 10.07
CA GLY A 74 -3.54 0.77 10.72
C GLY A 74 -4.42 1.99 10.49
N LYS A 75 -5.48 1.85 9.69
CA LYS A 75 -6.28 2.95 9.15
C LYS A 75 -7.70 2.91 9.71
N SER A 76 -8.40 4.03 9.65
CA SER A 76 -9.82 4.07 10.01
C SER A 76 -10.68 3.29 9.01
N LYS A 77 -11.86 2.81 9.44
CA LYS A 77 -12.80 2.05 8.58
C LYS A 77 -13.09 2.74 7.24
N GLN A 78 -13.23 4.07 7.23
CA GLN A 78 -13.43 4.86 6.00
C GLN A 78 -12.22 4.79 5.07
N GLU A 79 -11.01 4.87 5.62
CA GLU A 79 -9.79 4.82 4.82
C GLU A 79 -9.55 3.41 4.28
N ALA A 80 -9.76 2.39 5.10
CA ALA A 80 -9.67 1.00 4.67
C ALA A 80 -10.66 0.71 3.52
N ALA A 81 -11.90 1.18 3.62
CA ALA A 81 -12.90 1.04 2.58
C ALA A 81 -12.52 1.74 1.26
N LYS A 82 -11.94 2.94 1.34
CA LYS A 82 -11.44 3.66 0.16
C LYS A 82 -10.26 2.94 -0.50
N ILE A 83 -9.31 2.45 0.29
CA ILE A 83 -8.19 1.64 -0.23
C ILE A 83 -8.76 0.41 -0.95
N ASP A 84 -9.71 -0.28 -0.34
CA ASP A 84 -10.34 -1.49 -0.90
C ASP A 84 -11.09 -1.21 -2.22
N GLN A 85 -11.81 -0.08 -2.29
CA GLN A 85 -12.47 0.36 -3.51
C GLN A 85 -11.47 0.63 -4.64
N MET A 86 -10.35 1.31 -4.34
CA MET A 86 -9.29 1.58 -5.32
C MET A 86 -8.63 0.29 -5.80
N VAL A 87 -8.36 -0.64 -4.88
CA VAL A 87 -7.80 -1.94 -5.20
C VAL A 87 -8.72 -2.71 -6.14
N ARG A 88 -10.03 -2.71 -5.88
CA ARG A 88 -11.00 -3.32 -6.77
C ARG A 88 -11.05 -2.67 -8.15
N LEU A 89 -11.06 -1.33 -8.21
CA LEU A 89 -11.05 -0.58 -9.48
C LEU A 89 -9.81 -0.89 -10.30
N PHE A 90 -8.64 -0.88 -9.65
CA PHE A 90 -7.38 -1.11 -10.34
C PHE A 90 -7.22 -2.56 -10.79
N ARG A 91 -7.60 -3.53 -9.96
CA ARG A 91 -7.61 -4.95 -10.33
C ARG A 91 -8.56 -5.22 -11.50
N SER A 92 -9.71 -4.54 -11.53
CA SER A 92 -10.66 -4.60 -12.64
C SER A 92 -10.11 -3.95 -13.92
N ALA A 93 -9.45 -2.79 -13.79
CA ALA A 93 -8.84 -2.08 -14.92
C ALA A 93 -7.63 -2.83 -15.50
N ALA A 94 -6.77 -3.39 -14.65
CA ALA A 94 -5.62 -4.19 -15.05
C ALA A 94 -6.06 -5.53 -15.69
N SER A 95 -7.17 -6.12 -15.23
CA SER A 95 -7.75 -7.32 -15.82
C SER A 95 -8.46 -7.08 -17.17
N GLY A 96 -8.68 -5.82 -17.56
CA GLY A 96 -9.38 -5.46 -18.81
C GLY A 96 -8.54 -5.63 -20.09
N LYS A 97 -7.24 -5.92 -19.99
CA LYS A 97 -6.32 -6.06 -21.15
C LYS A 97 -6.21 -7.51 -21.65
N LYS A 98 -7.35 -8.18 -21.84
CA LYS A 98 -7.42 -9.48 -22.53
C LYS A 98 -8.73 -9.57 -23.33
N ARG A 99 -8.85 -8.78 -24.38
CA ARG A 99 -9.75 -9.02 -25.51
C ARG A 99 -9.05 -8.62 -26.78
#